data_AF-A0A2N4S678-F1
#
_entry.id   AF-A0A2N4S678-F1
#
_cell.length_a   1.000
_cell.length_b   1.000
_cell.length_c   1.000
_cell.angle_alpha   90.00
_cell.angle_beta   90.00
_cell.angle_gamma   90.00
#
_symmetry.space_group_name_H-M   'P 1'
#
loop_
_entity.id
_entity.type
_entity.pdbx_description
1 polymer ?
#
loop_
_entity_poly.entity_id
_entity_poly.type
_entity_poly.pdbx_seq_one_letter_code
_entity_poly.pdbx_strand_id
1 'polypeptide(L)'
;MNTNSFISDIQNRWHNVYWYSRILINNDKYIAIGKEPKLLSTIASSIRIVANNGSSKEETFELQKQILRHIVEERYKKTPSKYDRIQRLLNELCTEIKTPEDMEVFIITCENIMLPLYQAIANIPNDDKEFTLNIAKSYLDVRGEEGLATVISLWDDLGVKGCLTAERTEIIKAFATLRILLSNDLSLSENDKDIVLTAFVQEFERRAAQKRKKRAGGSLENVTDFILEYYKIKRAQAPSHFQADLEVDNWVKTKDGWLIGISCKRTIRERWKNVSTSVEIYNRFKVKYIFHIVTFDEDLSDDKLTILGEQRQIFYLPDNSRRLKYASEHVGLKNYVRPISQLINDIKKEIK
;
A
#
# COMPACT_ATOMS: atom_id res chain seq x y z
N MET A 1 35.45 2.56 -25.71
CA MET A 1 35.02 3.55 -24.68
C MET A 1 35.56 3.10 -23.34
N ASN A 2 36.24 3.99 -22.63
CA ASN A 2 36.92 3.67 -21.36
C ASN A 2 35.87 3.66 -20.25
N THR A 3 35.80 2.62 -19.42
CA THR A 3 34.76 2.44 -18.38
C THR A 3 34.64 3.64 -17.43
N ASN A 4 35.75 4.32 -17.15
CA ASN A 4 35.76 5.53 -16.32
C ASN A 4 35.05 6.73 -16.96
N SER A 5 35.07 6.87 -18.30
CA SER A 5 34.34 7.93 -19.00
C SER A 5 32.82 7.71 -18.95
N PHE A 6 32.38 6.45 -19.03
CA PHE A 6 30.97 6.11 -18.94
C PHE A 6 30.41 6.34 -17.53
N ILE A 7 31.20 6.10 -16.48
CA ILE A 7 30.80 6.36 -15.09
C ILE A 7 30.70 7.87 -14.83
N SER A 8 31.63 8.68 -15.33
CA SER A 8 31.55 10.16 -15.20
C SER A 8 30.36 10.74 -15.96
N ASP A 9 29.96 10.13 -17.08
CA ASP A 9 28.78 10.56 -17.83
C ASP A 9 27.47 10.28 -17.08
N ILE A 10 27.45 9.27 -16.19
CA ILE A 10 26.29 8.92 -15.36
C ILE A 10 26.30 9.68 -14.01
N GLN A 11 27.47 9.94 -13.43
CA GLN A 11 27.63 10.69 -12.19
C GLN A 11 27.71 12.19 -12.45
N ASN A 12 26.68 12.72 -13.08
CA ASN A 12 26.54 14.16 -13.33
C ASN A 12 25.45 14.78 -12.43
N ARG A 13 25.24 16.10 -12.53
CA ARG A 13 24.28 16.85 -11.68
C ARG A 13 22.86 16.26 -11.68
N TRP A 14 22.41 15.63 -12.77
CA TRP A 14 21.07 15.05 -12.88
C TRP A 14 20.89 13.82 -12.00
N HIS A 15 21.98 13.20 -11.53
CA HIS A 15 21.94 12.16 -10.52
C HIS A 15 21.25 12.64 -9.22
N ASN A 16 21.35 13.94 -8.92
CA ASN A 16 20.72 14.53 -7.74
C ASN A 16 19.19 14.48 -7.79
N VAL A 17 18.56 14.35 -8.97
CA VAL A 17 17.11 14.16 -9.09
C VAL A 17 16.63 12.97 -8.27
N TYR A 18 17.38 11.87 -8.32
CA TYR A 18 17.07 10.68 -7.52
C TYR A 18 17.16 11.01 -6.02
N TRP A 19 18.28 11.56 -5.56
CA TRP A 19 18.51 11.84 -4.13
C TRP A 19 17.55 12.88 -3.56
N TYR A 20 17.25 13.95 -4.29
CA TYR A 20 16.22 14.91 -3.92
C TYR A 20 14.86 14.23 -3.79
N SER A 21 14.47 13.41 -4.76
CA SER A 21 13.20 12.65 -4.68
C SER A 21 13.14 11.76 -3.43
N ARG A 22 14.26 11.11 -3.07
CA ARG A 22 14.40 10.29 -1.85
C ARG A 22 14.27 11.09 -0.57
N ILE A 23 14.94 12.24 -0.50
CA ILE A 23 14.90 13.12 0.67
C ILE A 23 13.48 13.65 0.88
N LEU A 24 12.83 14.13 -0.19
CA LEU A 24 11.49 14.72 -0.13
C LEU A 24 10.40 13.73 0.33
N ILE A 25 10.59 12.42 0.15
CA ILE A 25 9.55 11.41 0.42
C ILE A 25 9.81 10.55 1.67
N ASN A 26 11.00 10.61 2.26
CA ASN A 26 11.39 9.76 3.38
C ASN A 26 10.74 10.24 4.69
N ASN A 27 9.64 9.60 5.06
CA ASN A 27 8.90 9.92 6.27
C ASN A 27 9.51 9.34 7.55
N ASP A 28 10.49 8.44 7.47
CA ASP A 28 11.07 7.84 8.68
C ASP A 28 12.23 8.71 9.19
N LYS A 29 13.06 9.21 8.27
CA LYS A 29 14.19 10.09 8.56
C LYS A 29 13.79 11.57 8.65
N TYR A 30 12.89 12.02 7.77
CA TYR A 30 12.51 13.43 7.60
C TYR A 30 11.00 13.61 7.70
N ILE A 31 10.45 14.67 7.11
CA ILE A 31 9.02 14.85 6.88
C ILE A 31 8.76 14.73 5.37
N ALA A 32 7.77 13.91 4.98
CA ALA A 32 7.53 13.59 3.57
C ALA A 32 6.81 14.72 2.80
N ILE A 33 7.47 15.87 2.66
CA ILE A 33 6.95 17.05 1.91
C ILE A 33 6.67 16.74 0.44
N GLY A 34 7.31 15.71 -0.11
CA GLY A 34 7.02 15.11 -1.41
C GLY A 34 5.58 14.60 -1.59
N LYS A 35 4.79 14.56 -0.51
CA LYS A 35 3.36 14.23 -0.52
C LYS A 35 2.45 15.46 -0.38
N GLU A 36 2.99 16.67 -0.31
CA GLU A 36 2.25 17.93 -0.19
C GLU A 36 2.37 18.75 -1.49
N PRO A 37 1.53 18.49 -2.50
CA PRO A 37 1.69 19.11 -3.83
C PRO A 37 1.62 20.63 -3.80
N LYS A 38 0.77 21.21 -2.93
CA LYS A 38 0.70 22.67 -2.75
C LYS A 38 2.02 23.24 -2.22
N LEU A 39 2.61 22.58 -1.23
CA LEU A 39 3.89 23.00 -0.66
C LEU A 39 5.03 22.92 -1.68
N LEU A 40 5.13 21.80 -2.41
CA LEU A 40 6.14 21.64 -3.47
C LEU A 40 6.01 22.72 -4.56
N SER A 41 4.79 23.00 -4.99
CA SER A 41 4.52 24.05 -5.98
C SER A 41 4.90 25.43 -5.46
N THR A 42 4.58 25.75 -4.20
CA THR A 42 4.98 27.01 -3.56
C THR A 42 6.50 27.15 -3.46
N ILE A 43 7.20 26.08 -3.05
CA ILE A 43 8.67 26.04 -2.97
C ILE A 43 9.28 26.33 -4.34
N ALA A 44 8.91 25.55 -5.36
CA ALA A 44 9.49 25.67 -6.69
C ALA A 44 9.24 27.04 -7.32
N SER A 45 7.98 27.52 -7.27
CA SER A 45 7.62 28.83 -7.83
C SER A 45 8.34 29.99 -7.12
N SER A 46 8.45 29.95 -5.79
CA SER A 46 9.09 31.01 -5.01
C SER A 46 10.60 31.08 -5.29
N ILE A 47 11.27 29.94 -5.36
CA ILE A 47 12.70 29.85 -5.71
C ILE A 47 12.95 30.31 -7.15
N ARG A 48 12.05 29.96 -8.09
CA ARG A 48 12.13 30.37 -9.50
C ARG A 48 11.90 31.87 -9.71
N ILE A 49 10.99 32.49 -8.95
CA ILE A 49 10.79 33.96 -8.99
C ILE A 49 12.08 34.68 -8.59
N VAL A 50 12.79 34.18 -7.59
CA VAL A 50 14.05 34.78 -7.13
C VAL A 50 15.15 34.63 -8.18
N ALA A 51 15.22 33.48 -8.86
CA ALA A 51 16.17 33.26 -9.96
C ALA A 51 16.06 34.34 -11.05
N ASN A 52 14.84 34.79 -11.35
CA ASN A 52 14.58 35.76 -12.42
C ASN A 52 14.80 37.23 -12.04
N ASN A 53 14.90 37.54 -10.74
CA ASN A 53 14.96 38.92 -10.23
C ASN A 53 16.27 39.24 -9.49
N GLY A 54 17.20 38.30 -9.44
CA GLY A 54 18.45 38.42 -8.69
C GLY A 54 19.49 39.31 -9.36
N SER A 55 20.26 40.03 -8.53
CA SER A 55 21.35 40.93 -8.93
C SER A 55 22.64 40.19 -9.29
N SER A 56 22.96 39.09 -8.60
CA SER A 56 24.12 38.23 -8.83
C SER A 56 23.78 36.75 -8.60
N LYS A 57 24.49 35.81 -9.23
CA LYS A 57 24.20 34.37 -9.12
C LYS A 57 24.37 33.85 -7.69
N GLU A 58 25.40 34.30 -6.99
CA GLU A 58 25.72 33.89 -5.64
C GLU A 58 24.69 34.40 -4.62
N GLU A 59 24.32 35.69 -4.68
CA GLU A 59 23.27 36.25 -3.80
C GLU A 59 21.92 35.59 -4.06
N THR A 60 21.60 35.33 -5.33
CA THR A 60 20.38 34.63 -5.74
C THR A 60 20.32 33.24 -5.12
N PHE A 61 21.41 32.48 -5.19
CA PHE A 61 21.48 31.12 -4.68
C PHE A 61 21.32 31.05 -3.15
N GLU A 62 21.97 31.95 -2.41
CA GLU A 62 21.81 32.01 -0.96
C GLU A 62 20.40 32.43 -0.56
N LEU A 63 19.80 33.39 -1.28
CA LEU A 63 18.41 33.79 -1.08
C LEU A 63 17.44 32.65 -1.36
N GLN A 64 17.68 31.86 -2.41
CA GLN A 64 16.88 30.67 -2.73
C GLN A 64 16.91 29.63 -1.60
N LYS A 65 18.08 29.38 -0.99
CA LYS A 65 18.21 28.50 0.18
C LYS A 65 17.44 29.02 1.39
N GLN A 66 17.53 30.32 1.66
CA GLN A 66 16.79 30.95 2.76
C GLN A 66 15.27 30.85 2.57
N ILE A 67 14.79 31.07 1.34
CA ILE A 67 13.37 30.96 0.99
C ILE A 67 12.88 29.52 1.14
N LEU A 68 13.64 28.53 0.65
CA LEU A 68 13.33 27.12 0.86
C LEU A 68 13.15 26.81 2.35
N ARG A 69 14.11 27.22 3.17
CA ARG A 69 14.08 27.05 4.62
C ARG A 69 12.85 27.71 5.24
N HIS A 70 12.62 28.98 4.93
CA HIS A 70 11.51 29.75 5.48
C HIS A 70 10.15 29.14 5.15
N ILE A 71 9.91 28.75 3.89
CA ILE A 71 8.64 28.15 3.45
C ILE A 71 8.36 26.85 4.22
N VAL A 72 9.37 25.99 4.37
CA VAL A 72 9.22 24.71 5.07
C VAL A 72 9.01 24.93 6.58
N GLU A 73 9.77 25.80 7.21
CA GLU A 73 9.63 26.09 8.65
C GLU A 73 8.27 26.72 8.96
N GLU A 74 7.82 27.70 8.16
CA GLU A 74 6.51 28.34 8.33
C GLU A 74 5.36 27.36 8.18
N ARG A 75 5.45 26.42 7.22
CA ARG A 75 4.44 25.38 7.01
C ARG A 75 4.19 24.55 8.26
N TYR A 76 5.23 24.34 9.07
CA TYR A 76 5.21 23.45 10.24
C TYR A 76 5.42 24.14 11.58
N LYS A 77 5.43 25.49 11.63
CA LYS A 77 5.63 26.26 12.86
C LYS A 77 4.73 25.87 14.03
N LYS A 78 3.51 25.40 13.75
CA LYS A 78 2.54 24.95 14.77
C LYS A 78 2.70 23.48 15.19
N THR A 79 3.77 22.81 14.76
CA THR A 79 3.98 21.37 15.00
C THR A 79 5.34 21.10 15.64
N PRO A 80 5.53 21.46 16.92
CA PRO A 80 6.84 21.37 17.60
C PRO A 80 7.39 19.94 17.62
N SER A 81 6.52 18.93 17.67
CA SER A 81 6.91 17.51 17.62
C SER A 81 7.61 17.08 16.32
N LYS A 82 7.54 17.89 15.26
CA LYS A 82 8.18 17.60 13.97
C LYS A 82 9.46 18.41 13.73
N TYR A 83 9.81 19.33 14.64
CA TYR A 83 10.90 20.30 14.46
C TYR A 83 12.23 19.63 14.09
N ASP A 84 12.68 18.63 14.86
CA ASP A 84 13.96 17.95 14.60
C ASP A 84 14.01 17.22 13.25
N ARG A 85 12.86 16.73 12.76
CA ARG A 85 12.77 16.07 11.44
C ARG A 85 12.80 17.08 10.31
N ILE A 86 12.25 18.28 10.53
CA ILE A 86 12.31 19.41 9.60
C ILE A 86 13.74 19.95 9.51
N GLN A 87 14.42 20.16 10.64
CA GLN A 87 15.80 20.62 10.62
C GLN A 87 16.73 19.60 9.96
N ARG A 88 16.53 18.30 10.21
CA ARG A 88 17.25 17.24 9.48
C ARG A 88 16.99 17.27 7.98
N LEU A 89 15.74 17.48 7.54
CA LEU A 89 15.40 17.61 6.12
C LEU A 89 16.15 18.77 5.47
N LEU A 90 16.08 19.94 6.09
CA LEU A 90 16.67 21.17 5.57
C LEU A 90 18.20 21.10 5.54
N ASN A 91 18.82 20.53 6.57
CA ASN A 91 20.27 20.38 6.62
C ASN A 91 20.78 19.38 5.57
N GLU A 92 20.01 18.30 5.31
CA GLU A 92 20.36 17.38 4.22
C GLU A 92 20.21 18.06 2.85
N LEU A 93 19.10 18.76 2.60
CA LEU A 93 18.90 19.51 1.36
C LEU A 93 19.99 20.57 1.16
N CYS A 94 20.40 21.29 2.19
CA CYS A 94 21.52 22.24 2.12
C CYS A 94 22.86 21.56 1.80
N THR A 95 23.05 20.30 2.24
CA THR A 95 24.26 19.52 1.99
C THR A 95 24.31 19.01 0.55
N GLU A 96 23.15 18.64 0.00
CA GLU A 96 23.02 18.11 -1.36
C GLU A 96 22.83 19.20 -2.43
N ILE A 97 22.39 20.40 -2.07
CA ILE A 97 22.23 21.55 -2.98
C ILE A 97 23.41 22.50 -2.76
N LYS A 98 24.52 22.26 -3.48
CA LYS A 98 25.79 22.97 -3.28
C LYS A 98 25.99 24.12 -4.23
N THR A 99 25.43 24.04 -5.44
CA THR A 99 25.60 25.07 -6.47
C THR A 99 24.25 25.60 -7.01
N PRO A 100 24.23 26.73 -7.72
CA PRO A 100 23.04 27.22 -8.41
C PRO A 100 22.43 26.19 -9.37
N GLU A 101 23.27 25.40 -10.04
CA GLU A 101 22.84 24.32 -10.94
C GLU A 101 22.13 23.20 -10.17
N ASP A 102 22.57 22.88 -8.95
CA ASP A 102 21.87 21.92 -8.07
C ASP A 102 20.47 22.44 -7.70
N MET A 103 20.33 23.76 -7.48
CA MET A 103 19.04 24.36 -7.18
C MET A 103 18.09 24.25 -8.38
N GLU A 104 18.57 24.44 -9.60
CA GLU A 104 17.77 24.21 -10.82
C GLU A 104 17.33 22.74 -10.92
N VAL A 105 18.23 21.79 -10.65
CA VAL A 105 17.88 20.37 -10.59
C VAL A 105 16.84 20.08 -9.50
N PHE A 106 16.93 20.76 -8.35
CA PHE A 106 15.96 20.64 -7.26
C PHE A 106 14.57 21.19 -7.65
N ILE A 107 14.51 22.35 -8.32
CA ILE A 107 13.26 22.93 -8.84
C ILE A 107 12.61 21.96 -9.83
N ILE A 108 13.38 21.45 -10.80
CA ILE A 108 12.92 20.47 -11.79
C ILE A 108 12.41 19.20 -11.08
N THR A 109 13.12 18.75 -10.04
CA THR A 109 12.69 17.58 -9.25
C THR A 109 11.34 17.84 -8.58
N CYS A 110 11.12 19.02 -8.01
CA CYS A 110 9.83 19.35 -7.41
C CYS A 110 8.71 19.38 -8.47
N GLU A 111 8.92 20.10 -9.57
CA GLU A 111 7.88 20.41 -10.56
C GLU A 111 7.59 19.25 -11.53
N ASN A 112 8.63 18.65 -12.08
CA ASN A 112 8.51 17.71 -13.20
C ASN A 112 8.61 16.25 -12.77
N ILE A 113 9.05 15.99 -11.54
CA ILE A 113 9.18 14.63 -10.99
C ILE A 113 8.16 14.42 -9.87
N MET A 114 8.30 15.14 -8.76
CA MET A 114 7.53 14.87 -7.54
C MET A 114 6.03 15.19 -7.69
N LEU A 115 5.67 16.30 -8.34
CA LEU A 115 4.27 16.65 -8.61
C LEU A 115 3.59 15.63 -9.56
N PRO A 116 4.14 15.30 -10.74
CA PRO A 116 3.60 14.24 -11.60
C PRO A 116 3.54 12.87 -10.91
N LEU A 117 4.57 12.50 -10.13
CA LEU A 117 4.55 11.26 -9.33
C LEU A 117 3.40 11.26 -8.33
N TYR A 118 3.17 12.36 -7.62
CA TYR A 118 2.05 12.47 -6.69
C TYR A 118 0.72 12.26 -7.43
N GLN A 119 0.53 12.93 -8.57
CA GLN A 119 -0.70 12.83 -9.35
C GLN A 119 -0.93 11.41 -9.89
N ALA A 120 0.10 10.80 -10.49
CA ALA A 120 0.02 9.45 -11.04
C ALA A 120 -0.33 8.41 -9.96
N ILE A 121 0.30 8.51 -8.79
CA ILE A 121 0.00 7.62 -7.66
C ILE A 121 -1.40 7.85 -7.08
N ALA A 122 -1.89 9.10 -7.08
CA ALA A 122 -3.24 9.44 -6.62
C ALA A 122 -4.33 8.90 -7.56
N ASN A 123 -4.09 8.92 -8.87
CA ASN A 123 -5.02 8.45 -9.90
C ASN A 123 -5.19 6.92 -9.90
N ILE A 124 -4.19 6.17 -9.42
CA ILE A 124 -4.32 4.72 -9.27
C ILE A 124 -5.43 4.44 -8.23
N PRO A 125 -6.42 3.57 -8.50
CA PRO A 125 -7.45 3.24 -7.53
C PRO A 125 -6.88 2.69 -6.21
N ASN A 126 -7.57 3.00 -5.12
CA ASN A 126 -7.27 2.43 -3.80
C ASN A 126 -7.97 1.10 -3.57
N ASP A 127 -9.03 0.82 -4.32
CA ASP A 127 -9.72 -0.46 -4.38
C ASP A 127 -10.39 -0.60 -5.76
N ASP A 128 -10.85 -1.82 -6.05
CA ASP A 128 -11.57 -2.15 -7.28
C ASP A 128 -13.07 -2.37 -7.00
N LYS A 129 -13.56 -1.80 -5.89
CA LYS A 129 -14.80 -2.20 -5.22
C LYS A 129 -16.02 -2.00 -6.12
N GLU A 130 -16.13 -0.89 -6.83
CA GLU A 130 -17.34 -0.58 -7.61
C GLU A 130 -17.55 -1.53 -8.81
N PHE A 131 -16.47 -1.84 -9.55
CA PHE A 131 -16.54 -2.75 -10.68
C PHE A 131 -16.73 -4.21 -10.23
N THR A 132 -16.05 -4.61 -9.16
CA THR A 132 -16.14 -5.96 -8.60
C THR A 132 -17.48 -6.21 -7.89
N LEU A 133 -18.09 -5.21 -7.25
CA LEU A 133 -19.40 -5.29 -6.58
C LEU A 133 -20.51 -5.74 -7.53
N ASN A 134 -20.64 -5.10 -8.70
CA ASN A 134 -21.72 -5.39 -9.64
C ASN A 134 -21.61 -6.82 -10.23
N ILE A 135 -20.38 -7.24 -10.54
CA ILE A 135 -20.13 -8.60 -11.04
C ILE A 135 -20.34 -9.62 -9.92
N ALA A 136 -19.79 -9.38 -8.73
CA ALA A 136 -19.94 -10.26 -7.58
C ALA A 136 -21.40 -10.46 -7.18
N LYS A 137 -22.18 -9.37 -7.13
CA LYS A 137 -23.62 -9.45 -6.86
C LYS A 137 -24.34 -10.30 -7.90
N SER A 138 -24.10 -10.04 -9.19
CA SER A 138 -24.72 -10.82 -10.28
C SER A 138 -24.37 -12.31 -10.18
N TYR A 139 -23.14 -12.65 -9.78
CA TYR A 139 -22.74 -14.04 -9.55
C TYR A 139 -23.45 -14.67 -8.35
N LEU A 140 -23.55 -13.97 -7.21
CA LEU A 140 -24.26 -14.47 -6.04
C LEU A 140 -25.78 -14.56 -6.26
N ASP A 141 -26.36 -13.66 -7.04
CA ASP A 141 -27.78 -13.68 -7.42
C ASP A 141 -28.11 -14.96 -8.22
N VAL A 142 -27.14 -15.45 -9.02
CA VAL A 142 -27.29 -16.67 -9.86
C VAL A 142 -26.90 -17.95 -9.13
N ARG A 143 -25.81 -17.94 -8.35
CA ARG A 143 -25.19 -19.15 -7.79
C ARG A 143 -25.30 -19.30 -6.27
N GLY A 144 -25.77 -18.27 -5.56
CA GLY A 144 -25.89 -18.32 -4.10
C GLY A 144 -24.56 -18.68 -3.41
N GLU A 145 -24.62 -19.52 -2.39
CA GLU A 145 -23.46 -19.91 -1.58
C GLU A 145 -22.38 -20.68 -2.39
N GLU A 146 -22.76 -21.42 -3.43
CA GLU A 146 -21.81 -22.11 -4.32
C GLU A 146 -20.94 -21.11 -5.13
N GLY A 147 -21.42 -19.88 -5.31
CA GLY A 147 -20.69 -18.81 -5.97
C GLY A 147 -19.59 -18.17 -5.11
N LEU A 148 -19.56 -18.41 -3.79
CA LEU A 148 -18.71 -17.69 -2.84
C LEU A 148 -17.22 -17.79 -3.17
N ALA A 149 -16.70 -19.00 -3.38
CA ALA A 149 -15.29 -19.20 -3.71
C ALA A 149 -14.89 -18.49 -5.01
N THR A 150 -15.79 -18.52 -6.01
CA THR A 150 -15.59 -17.82 -7.29
C THR A 150 -15.59 -16.32 -7.09
N VAL A 151 -16.52 -15.76 -6.31
CA VAL A 151 -16.60 -14.32 -6.03
C VAL A 151 -15.36 -13.83 -5.30
N ILE A 152 -14.89 -14.57 -4.29
CA ILE A 152 -13.67 -14.22 -3.55
C ILE A 152 -12.45 -14.24 -4.48
N SER A 153 -12.29 -15.27 -5.32
CA SER A 153 -11.18 -15.34 -6.30
C SER A 153 -11.29 -14.24 -7.35
N LEU A 154 -12.47 -14.04 -7.93
CA LEU A 154 -12.71 -13.09 -9.01
C LEU A 154 -12.51 -11.65 -8.53
N TRP A 155 -12.90 -11.34 -7.30
CA TRP A 155 -12.64 -10.04 -6.70
C TRP A 155 -11.14 -9.80 -6.50
N ASP A 156 -10.41 -10.83 -6.08
CA ASP A 156 -8.95 -10.76 -5.90
C ASP A 156 -8.23 -10.60 -7.25
N ASP A 157 -8.62 -11.39 -8.26
CA ASP A 157 -8.00 -11.42 -9.58
C ASP A 157 -8.34 -10.19 -10.45
N LEU A 158 -9.63 -9.84 -10.54
CA LEU A 158 -10.06 -8.65 -11.28
C LEU A 158 -9.57 -7.38 -10.60
N GLY A 159 -9.52 -7.38 -9.26
CA GLY A 159 -8.99 -6.24 -8.54
C GLY A 159 -7.50 -6.03 -8.81
N VAL A 160 -6.70 -7.08 -8.67
CA VAL A 160 -5.26 -7.02 -8.98
C VAL A 160 -5.02 -6.60 -10.43
N LYS A 161 -5.73 -7.21 -11.40
CA LYS A 161 -5.53 -6.90 -12.82
C LYS A 161 -5.99 -5.48 -13.17
N GLY A 162 -7.11 -5.02 -12.63
CA GLY A 162 -7.63 -3.66 -12.81
C GLY A 162 -6.66 -2.61 -12.25
N CYS A 163 -6.27 -2.77 -10.99
CA CYS A 163 -5.26 -1.92 -10.36
C CYS A 163 -3.91 -1.92 -11.10
N LEU A 164 -3.40 -3.07 -11.53
CA LEU A 164 -2.14 -3.14 -12.28
C LEU A 164 -2.25 -2.47 -13.66
N THR A 165 -3.41 -2.57 -14.31
CA THR A 165 -3.67 -1.88 -15.58
C THR A 165 -3.72 -0.37 -15.38
N ALA A 166 -4.36 0.11 -14.32
CA ALA A 166 -4.36 1.53 -13.95
C ALA A 166 -2.94 2.01 -13.59
N GLU A 167 -2.18 1.24 -12.81
CA GLU A 167 -0.76 1.52 -12.53
C GLU A 167 0.05 1.68 -13.81
N ARG A 168 -0.08 0.72 -14.74
CA ARG A 168 0.61 0.74 -16.03
C ARG A 168 0.21 1.95 -16.88
N THR A 169 -1.07 2.32 -16.87
CA THR A 169 -1.57 3.46 -17.63
C THR A 169 -0.99 4.77 -17.08
N GLU A 170 -0.98 4.94 -15.76
CA GLU A 170 -0.48 6.15 -15.12
C GLU A 170 1.04 6.30 -15.28
N ILE A 171 1.84 5.22 -15.14
CA ILE A 171 3.29 5.32 -15.37
C ILE A 171 3.61 5.64 -16.83
N ILE A 172 2.94 5.01 -17.80
CA ILE A 172 3.17 5.28 -19.23
C ILE A 172 2.86 6.74 -19.56
N LYS A 173 1.72 7.26 -19.09
CA LYS A 173 1.30 8.65 -19.32
C LYS A 173 2.30 9.64 -18.72
N ALA A 174 2.67 9.46 -17.45
CA ALA A 174 3.57 10.36 -16.77
C ALA A 174 5.00 10.29 -17.35
N PHE A 175 5.49 9.09 -17.65
CA PHE A 175 6.78 8.88 -18.30
C PHE A 175 6.83 9.53 -19.68
N ALA A 176 5.81 9.34 -20.52
CA ALA A 176 5.76 9.93 -21.85
C ALA A 176 5.77 11.46 -21.79
N THR A 177 5.01 12.04 -20.85
CA THR A 177 4.97 13.50 -20.63
C THR A 177 6.34 14.03 -20.23
N LEU A 178 6.99 13.39 -19.24
CA LEU A 178 8.32 13.77 -18.80
C LEU A 178 9.36 13.62 -19.92
N ARG A 179 9.30 12.54 -20.69
CA ARG A 179 10.20 12.31 -21.83
C ARG A 179 10.07 13.41 -22.87
N ILE A 180 8.86 13.83 -23.22
CA ILE A 180 8.63 14.93 -24.18
C ILE A 180 9.22 16.23 -23.63
N LEU A 181 8.98 16.54 -22.35
CA LEU A 181 9.52 17.73 -21.70
C LEU A 181 11.06 17.76 -21.76
N LEU A 182 11.71 16.64 -21.40
CA LEU A 182 13.17 16.52 -21.45
C LEU A 182 13.71 16.53 -22.88
N SER A 183 12.96 16.02 -23.86
CA SER A 183 13.37 16.03 -25.27
C SER A 183 13.35 17.44 -25.88
N ASN A 184 12.50 18.32 -25.37
CA ASN A 184 12.43 19.71 -25.81
C ASN A 184 13.55 20.58 -25.23
N ASP A 185 14.27 20.09 -24.21
CA ASP A 185 15.44 20.76 -23.66
C ASP A 185 16.71 20.34 -24.41
N LEU A 186 17.16 21.19 -25.33
CA LEU A 186 18.35 20.97 -26.16
C LEU A 186 19.66 20.97 -25.34
N SER A 187 19.63 21.39 -24.07
CA SER A 187 20.81 21.36 -23.20
C SER A 187 21.06 19.98 -22.57
N LEU A 188 20.10 19.06 -22.68
CA LEU A 188 20.20 17.70 -22.12
C LEU A 188 20.77 16.72 -23.13
N SER A 189 21.81 15.99 -22.73
CA SER A 189 22.25 14.79 -23.45
C SER A 189 21.24 13.66 -23.27
N GLU A 190 21.28 12.63 -24.13
CA GLU A 190 20.44 11.44 -23.95
C GLU A 190 20.70 10.74 -22.61
N ASN A 191 21.97 10.72 -22.16
CA ASN A 191 22.33 10.16 -20.85
C ASN A 191 21.65 10.93 -19.70
N ASP A 192 21.58 12.26 -19.77
CA ASP A 192 20.90 13.07 -18.76
C ASP A 192 19.41 12.74 -18.70
N LYS A 193 18.78 12.61 -19.87
CA LYS A 193 17.37 12.24 -19.98
C LYS A 193 17.12 10.86 -19.34
N ASP A 194 17.97 9.89 -19.61
CA ASP A 194 17.88 8.55 -19.04
C ASP A 194 18.04 8.54 -17.52
N ILE A 195 18.97 9.35 -16.97
CA ILE A 195 19.14 9.49 -15.51
C ILE A 195 17.85 10.02 -14.86
N VAL A 196 17.25 11.07 -15.43
CA VAL A 196 16.02 11.67 -14.89
C VAL A 196 14.83 10.71 -15.02
N LEU A 197 14.67 10.07 -16.18
CA LEU A 197 13.59 9.13 -16.45
C LEU A 197 13.66 7.89 -15.54
N THR A 198 14.87 7.35 -15.33
CA THR A 198 15.06 6.20 -14.43
C THR A 198 14.80 6.56 -12.97
N ALA A 199 15.21 7.76 -12.51
CA ALA A 199 14.88 8.26 -11.19
C ALA A 199 13.36 8.35 -10.97
N PHE A 200 12.61 8.85 -11.96
CA PHE A 200 11.15 8.89 -11.94
C PHE A 200 10.55 7.48 -11.82
N VAL A 201 10.96 6.53 -12.66
CA VAL A 201 10.42 5.16 -12.69
C VAL A 201 10.69 4.42 -11.38
N GLN A 202 11.91 4.52 -10.85
CA GLN A 202 12.28 3.89 -9.58
C GLN A 202 11.39 4.39 -8.43
N GLU A 203 11.14 5.68 -8.38
CA GLU A 203 10.35 6.27 -7.31
C GLU A 203 8.84 6.03 -7.48
N PHE A 204 8.36 5.96 -8.73
CA PHE A 204 7.01 5.49 -9.03
C PHE A 204 6.80 4.06 -8.54
N GLU A 205 7.63 3.11 -8.96
CA GLU A 205 7.46 1.69 -8.63
C GLU A 205 7.52 1.44 -7.13
N ARG A 206 8.39 2.16 -6.43
CA ARG A 206 8.44 2.09 -4.97
C ARG A 206 7.11 2.51 -4.34
N ARG A 207 6.54 3.63 -4.78
CA ARG A 207 5.28 4.15 -4.23
C ARG A 207 4.09 3.27 -4.62
N ALA A 208 4.04 2.79 -5.86
CA ALA A 208 3.06 1.83 -6.34
C ALA A 208 3.14 0.52 -5.51
N ALA A 209 4.34 0.01 -5.26
CA ALA A 209 4.54 -1.19 -4.42
C ALA A 209 4.01 -1.02 -3.00
N GLN A 210 4.20 0.15 -2.37
CA GLN A 210 3.62 0.42 -1.05
C GLN A 210 2.09 0.47 -1.09
N LYS A 211 1.51 1.05 -2.16
CA LYS A 211 0.06 1.06 -2.38
C LYS A 211 -0.47 -0.36 -2.61
N ARG A 212 0.20 -1.18 -3.42
CA ARG A 212 -0.10 -2.62 -3.63
C ARG A 212 -0.15 -3.37 -2.30
N LYS A 213 0.83 -3.17 -1.41
CA LYS A 213 0.86 -3.80 -0.07
C LYS A 213 -0.36 -3.42 0.77
N LYS A 214 -0.75 -2.13 0.76
CA LYS A 214 -1.93 -1.66 1.49
C LYS A 214 -3.22 -2.25 0.92
N ARG A 215 -3.37 -2.32 -0.40
CA ARG A 215 -4.57 -2.89 -1.06
C ARG A 215 -4.70 -4.39 -0.84
N ALA A 216 -3.59 -5.13 -0.90
CA ALA A 216 -3.59 -6.58 -0.70
C ALA A 216 -4.11 -7.00 0.68
N GLY A 217 -3.99 -6.15 1.70
CA GLY A 217 -4.60 -6.39 3.02
C GLY A 217 -6.12 -6.21 3.01
N GLY A 218 -6.63 -5.14 2.40
CA GLY A 218 -8.05 -4.79 2.46
C GLY A 218 -8.95 -5.46 1.43
N SER A 219 -8.43 -6.08 0.36
CA SER A 219 -9.26 -6.69 -0.69
C SER A 219 -10.13 -7.84 -0.16
N LEU A 220 -9.52 -8.76 0.60
CA LEU A 220 -10.21 -9.94 1.14
C LEU A 220 -11.20 -9.57 2.26
N GLU A 221 -10.86 -8.56 3.06
CA GLU A 221 -11.75 -7.95 4.04
C GLU A 221 -12.98 -7.33 3.35
N ASN A 222 -12.76 -6.52 2.31
CA ASN A 222 -13.83 -5.83 1.57
C ASN A 222 -14.82 -6.81 0.90
N VAL A 223 -14.32 -7.90 0.29
CA VAL A 223 -15.21 -8.91 -0.31
C VAL A 223 -15.97 -9.69 0.77
N THR A 224 -15.34 -9.95 1.92
CA THR A 224 -16.01 -10.60 3.06
C THR A 224 -17.11 -9.71 3.62
N ASP A 225 -16.85 -8.41 3.78
CA ASP A 225 -17.83 -7.41 4.18
C ASP A 225 -19.04 -7.40 3.25
N PHE A 226 -18.79 -7.37 1.94
CA PHE A 226 -19.82 -7.43 0.92
C PHE A 226 -20.65 -8.72 1.02
N ILE A 227 -20.00 -9.87 1.18
CA ILE A 227 -20.66 -11.17 1.32
C ILE A 227 -21.57 -11.18 2.56
N LEU A 228 -21.08 -10.71 3.72
CA LEU A 228 -21.88 -10.67 4.95
C LEU A 228 -23.11 -9.76 4.77
N GLU A 229 -22.94 -8.60 4.15
CA GLU A 229 -24.03 -7.68 3.84
C GLU A 229 -25.06 -8.29 2.88
N TYR A 230 -24.60 -8.92 1.80
CA TYR A 230 -25.45 -9.59 0.81
C TYR A 230 -26.35 -10.65 1.46
N TYR A 231 -25.79 -11.47 2.36
CA TYR A 231 -26.54 -12.48 3.12
C TYR A 231 -27.26 -11.94 4.36
N LYS A 232 -27.28 -10.61 4.57
CA LYS A 232 -27.95 -9.92 5.69
C LYS A 232 -27.44 -10.38 7.07
N ILE A 233 -26.17 -10.75 7.17
CA ILE A 233 -25.53 -11.14 8.42
C ILE A 233 -25.08 -9.86 9.14
N LYS A 234 -25.65 -9.59 10.31
CA LYS A 234 -25.31 -8.42 11.11
C LYS A 234 -23.93 -8.60 11.76
N ARG A 235 -23.04 -7.65 11.48
CA ARG A 235 -21.74 -7.54 12.15
C ARG A 235 -21.92 -7.07 13.59
N ALA A 236 -21.08 -7.58 14.47
CA ALA A 236 -20.96 -7.18 15.86
C ALA A 236 -19.76 -6.24 16.04
N GLN A 237 -19.71 -5.53 17.16
CA GLN A 237 -18.52 -4.80 17.55
C GLN A 237 -17.45 -5.76 18.07
N ALA A 238 -16.18 -5.43 17.81
CA ALA A 238 -15.06 -6.14 18.39
C ALA A 238 -15.11 -6.08 19.93
N PRO A 239 -14.67 -7.14 20.64
CA PRO A 239 -14.57 -7.09 22.09
C PRO A 239 -13.57 -6.01 22.52
N SER A 240 -13.94 -5.17 23.48
CA SER A 240 -13.05 -4.14 24.04
C SER A 240 -11.77 -4.77 24.58
N HIS A 241 -10.62 -4.22 24.19
CA HIS A 241 -9.29 -4.71 24.60
C HIS A 241 -8.98 -6.15 24.21
N PHE A 242 -9.59 -6.67 23.14
CA PHE A 242 -9.16 -7.92 22.52
C PHE A 242 -7.75 -7.74 21.91
N GLN A 243 -6.72 -7.97 22.74
CA GLN A 243 -5.31 -7.99 22.35
C GLN A 243 -4.88 -9.44 22.12
N ALA A 244 -5.52 -10.12 21.19
CA ALA A 244 -4.96 -11.37 20.68
C ALA A 244 -3.87 -11.03 19.66
N ASP A 245 -2.84 -11.86 19.58
CA ASP A 245 -1.81 -11.81 18.53
C ASP A 245 -2.35 -12.20 17.13
N LEU A 246 -3.68 -12.21 16.99
CA LEU A 246 -4.43 -12.52 15.80
C LEU A 246 -5.30 -11.35 15.37
N GLU A 247 -5.08 -10.91 14.15
CA GLU A 247 -5.93 -9.92 13.49
C GLU A 247 -7.26 -10.55 13.06
N VAL A 248 -8.35 -10.06 13.65
CA VAL A 248 -9.73 -10.42 13.36
C VAL A 248 -10.41 -9.23 12.70
N ASP A 249 -10.77 -9.38 11.44
CA ASP A 249 -11.25 -8.30 10.59
C ASP A 249 -12.76 -8.06 10.77
N ASN A 250 -13.50 -9.11 11.09
CA ASN A 250 -14.96 -9.05 11.26
C ASN A 250 -15.45 -9.85 12.46
N TRP A 251 -16.57 -9.43 13.04
CA TRP A 251 -17.20 -10.09 14.19
C TRP A 251 -18.67 -10.35 13.92
N VAL A 252 -19.16 -11.52 14.32
CA VAL A 252 -20.58 -11.90 14.23
C VAL A 252 -21.03 -12.43 15.59
N LYS A 253 -22.18 -11.96 16.08
CA LYS A 253 -22.75 -12.40 17.36
C LYS A 253 -23.67 -13.60 17.14
N THR A 254 -23.44 -14.66 17.91
CA THR A 254 -24.22 -15.90 17.89
C THR A 254 -25.46 -15.79 18.80
N LYS A 255 -26.40 -16.72 18.68
CA LYS A 255 -27.65 -16.74 19.47
C LYS A 255 -27.43 -16.87 20.98
N ASP A 256 -26.36 -17.57 21.39
CA ASP A 256 -25.95 -17.75 22.78
C ASP A 256 -25.16 -16.54 23.33
N GLY A 257 -25.02 -15.48 22.52
CA GLY A 257 -24.37 -14.23 22.89
C GLY A 257 -22.84 -14.27 22.81
N TRP A 258 -22.26 -15.36 22.32
CA TRP A 258 -20.83 -15.46 21.99
C TRP A 258 -20.53 -14.79 20.65
N LEU A 259 -19.25 -14.73 20.29
CA LEU A 259 -18.75 -14.07 19.09
C LEU A 259 -18.01 -15.07 18.19
N ILE A 260 -18.24 -14.97 16.89
CA ILE A 260 -17.40 -15.57 15.86
C ILE A 260 -16.54 -14.45 15.29
N GLY A 261 -15.22 -14.61 15.41
CA GLY A 261 -14.28 -13.75 14.71
C GLY A 261 -14.03 -14.27 13.31
N ILE A 262 -13.94 -13.41 12.31
CA ILE A 262 -13.59 -13.75 10.94
C ILE A 262 -12.26 -13.06 10.62
N SER A 263 -11.26 -13.85 10.27
CA SER A 263 -9.91 -13.41 9.90
C SER A 263 -9.69 -13.70 8.42
N CYS A 264 -9.36 -12.67 7.66
CA CYS A 264 -9.15 -12.69 6.23
C CYS A 264 -7.64 -12.69 5.97
N LYS A 265 -7.10 -13.78 5.42
CA LYS A 265 -5.66 -13.89 5.13
C LYS A 265 -5.44 -14.50 3.76
N ARG A 266 -4.68 -13.83 2.89
CA ARG A 266 -4.24 -14.44 1.62
C ARG A 266 -3.36 -15.67 1.84
N THR A 267 -2.41 -15.58 2.78
CA THR A 267 -1.49 -16.66 3.21
C THR A 267 -1.25 -16.52 4.72
N ILE A 268 -1.06 -17.61 5.45
CA ILE A 268 -0.83 -17.58 6.91
C ILE A 268 0.66 -17.38 7.28
N ARG A 269 1.57 -17.90 6.45
CA ARG A 269 3.04 -17.90 6.54
C ARG A 269 3.55 -18.27 7.94
N GLU A 270 4.49 -17.53 8.51
CA GLU A 270 5.02 -17.68 9.88
C GLU A 270 4.18 -16.98 10.95
N ARG A 271 3.21 -16.15 10.54
CA ARG A 271 2.45 -15.27 11.46
C ARG A 271 1.58 -16.02 12.46
N TRP A 272 1.24 -17.28 12.18
CA TRP A 272 0.55 -18.15 13.13
C TRP A 272 1.32 -18.43 14.42
N LYS A 273 2.65 -18.29 14.41
CA LYS A 273 3.47 -18.53 15.61
C LYS A 273 3.23 -17.48 16.70
N ASN A 274 2.80 -16.28 16.31
CA ASN A 274 2.41 -15.25 17.25
C ASN A 274 0.98 -15.52 17.75
N VAL A 275 0.11 -16.11 16.92
CA VAL A 275 -1.34 -16.31 17.12
C VAL A 275 -1.70 -17.35 18.19
N SER A 276 -0.75 -17.94 18.94
CA SER A 276 -1.05 -18.94 19.99
C SER A 276 -1.76 -18.31 21.19
N THR A 277 -3.00 -17.91 20.95
CA THR A 277 -3.92 -17.32 21.89
C THR A 277 -4.54 -18.50 22.62
N SER A 278 -4.30 -18.60 23.93
CA SER A 278 -4.86 -19.71 24.69
C SER A 278 -6.39 -19.67 24.64
N VAL A 279 -7.02 -20.84 24.65
CA VAL A 279 -8.49 -20.99 24.71
C VAL A 279 -9.11 -20.17 25.86
N GLU A 280 -8.33 -19.87 26.90
CA GLU A 280 -8.69 -19.00 28.02
C GLU A 280 -9.03 -17.57 27.59
N ILE A 281 -8.27 -16.98 26.68
CA ILE A 281 -8.53 -15.64 26.14
C ILE A 281 -9.85 -15.65 25.37
N TYR A 282 -10.10 -16.69 24.57
CA TYR A 282 -11.37 -16.81 23.85
C TYR A 282 -12.54 -16.93 24.81
N ASN A 283 -12.42 -17.72 25.88
CA ASN A 283 -13.46 -17.81 26.91
C ASN A 283 -13.69 -16.45 27.61
N ARG A 284 -12.62 -15.73 27.97
CA ARG A 284 -12.69 -14.40 28.61
C ARG A 284 -13.49 -13.40 27.78
N PHE A 285 -13.29 -13.40 26.46
CA PHE A 285 -13.96 -12.49 25.53
C PHE A 285 -15.20 -13.10 24.86
N LYS A 286 -15.67 -14.27 25.31
CA LYS A 286 -16.80 -15.01 24.75
C LYS A 286 -16.66 -15.26 23.24
N VAL A 287 -15.46 -15.57 22.79
CA VAL A 287 -15.17 -15.97 21.41
C VAL A 287 -15.40 -17.47 21.26
N LYS A 288 -16.35 -17.84 20.40
CA LYS A 288 -16.75 -19.23 20.15
C LYS A 288 -15.79 -19.90 19.18
N TYR A 289 -15.53 -19.22 18.06
CA TYR A 289 -14.62 -19.66 17.01
C TYR A 289 -13.93 -18.46 16.36
N ILE A 290 -12.75 -18.71 15.78
CA ILE A 290 -12.20 -17.84 14.74
C ILE A 290 -12.26 -18.57 13.40
N PHE A 291 -12.91 -17.95 12.42
CA PHE A 291 -13.01 -18.45 11.05
C PHE A 291 -11.97 -17.75 10.19
N HIS A 292 -11.03 -18.50 9.65
CA HIS A 292 -10.02 -18.00 8.72
C HIS A 292 -10.51 -18.20 7.29
N ILE A 293 -10.67 -17.13 6.53
CA ILE A 293 -10.86 -17.19 5.08
C ILE A 293 -9.48 -17.10 4.45
N VAL A 294 -9.05 -18.17 3.78
CA VAL A 294 -7.72 -18.26 3.15
C VAL A 294 -7.85 -18.52 1.66
N THR A 295 -7.16 -17.72 0.83
CA THR A 295 -7.22 -17.85 -0.64
C THR A 295 -6.02 -18.58 -1.23
N PHE A 296 -4.84 -18.49 -0.62
CA PHE A 296 -3.64 -19.24 -0.98
C PHE A 296 -3.17 -20.05 0.22
N ASP A 297 -3.40 -21.35 0.16
CA ASP A 297 -3.38 -22.28 1.29
C ASP A 297 -2.29 -23.35 1.18
N GLU A 298 -1.46 -23.29 0.14
CA GLU A 298 -0.28 -24.14 -0.05
C GLU A 298 0.72 -24.05 1.11
N ASP A 299 0.67 -22.98 1.91
CA ASP A 299 1.54 -22.79 3.07
C ASP A 299 0.94 -23.32 4.39
N LEU A 300 -0.26 -23.87 4.38
CA LEU A 300 -0.87 -24.50 5.56
C LEU A 300 -0.28 -25.90 5.75
N SER A 301 0.55 -26.12 6.76
CA SER A 301 1.03 -27.46 7.14
C SER A 301 0.06 -28.16 8.11
N ASP A 302 0.22 -29.47 8.30
CA ASP A 302 -0.63 -30.25 9.22
C ASP A 302 -0.49 -29.75 10.65
N ASP A 303 0.74 -29.39 11.06
CA ASP A 303 1.03 -28.80 12.36
C ASP A 303 0.25 -27.49 12.58
N LYS A 304 0.23 -26.59 11.57
CA LYS A 304 -0.50 -25.33 11.66
C LYS A 304 -1.99 -25.57 11.87
N LEU A 305 -2.57 -26.45 11.06
CA LEU A 305 -3.99 -26.77 11.13
C LEU A 305 -4.37 -27.43 12.45
N THR A 306 -3.51 -28.31 12.97
CA THR A 306 -3.75 -29.02 14.23
C THR A 306 -3.70 -28.06 15.41
N ILE A 307 -2.60 -27.31 15.55
CA ILE A 307 -2.37 -26.39 16.70
C ILE A 307 -3.47 -25.32 16.76
N LEU A 308 -3.81 -24.72 15.63
CA LEU A 308 -4.83 -23.67 15.58
C LEU A 308 -6.25 -24.26 15.67
N GLY A 309 -6.46 -25.44 15.09
CA GLY A 309 -7.72 -26.18 15.18
C GLY A 309 -8.11 -26.52 16.61
N GLU A 310 -7.15 -27.00 17.42
CA GLU A 310 -7.33 -27.25 18.86
C GLU A 310 -7.75 -25.99 19.64
N GLN A 311 -7.41 -24.81 19.11
CA GLN A 311 -7.76 -23.50 19.69
C GLN A 311 -9.11 -22.97 19.20
N ARG A 312 -9.98 -23.79 18.59
CA ARG A 312 -11.28 -23.40 18.01
C ARG A 312 -11.15 -22.48 16.77
N GLN A 313 -10.06 -22.62 16.02
CA GLN A 313 -9.92 -21.94 14.73
C GLN A 313 -10.35 -22.88 13.59
N ILE A 314 -11.07 -22.36 12.60
CA ILE A 314 -11.58 -23.11 11.45
C ILE A 314 -11.13 -22.41 10.17
N PHE A 315 -10.54 -23.17 9.25
CA PHE A 315 -10.03 -22.67 7.97
C PHE A 315 -11.04 -22.93 6.85
N TYR A 316 -11.49 -21.87 6.21
CA TYR A 316 -12.30 -21.89 5.00
C TYR A 316 -11.39 -21.67 3.79
N LEU A 317 -11.25 -22.71 2.98
CA LEU A 317 -10.33 -22.77 1.85
C LEU A 317 -11.11 -22.78 0.51
N PRO A 318 -10.47 -22.43 -0.63
CA PRO A 318 -11.12 -22.48 -1.93
C PRO A 318 -11.68 -23.89 -2.19
N ASP A 319 -12.89 -23.97 -2.74
CA ASP A 319 -13.62 -25.24 -2.89
C ASP A 319 -12.87 -26.27 -3.76
N ASN A 320 -12.02 -25.80 -4.68
CA ASN A 320 -11.16 -26.62 -5.54
C ASN A 320 -9.74 -26.85 -4.97
N SER A 321 -9.47 -26.44 -3.73
CA SER A 321 -8.16 -26.55 -3.13
C SER A 321 -7.71 -28.01 -2.96
N ARG A 322 -6.47 -28.27 -3.38
CA ARG A 322 -5.79 -29.54 -3.08
C ARG A 322 -5.67 -29.75 -1.57
N ARG A 323 -5.39 -28.69 -0.81
CA ARG A 323 -5.19 -28.75 0.63
C ARG A 323 -6.50 -29.04 1.36
N LEU A 324 -7.60 -28.45 0.91
CA LEU A 324 -8.94 -28.79 1.39
C LEU A 324 -9.23 -30.27 1.18
N LYS A 325 -9.02 -30.77 -0.05
CA LYS A 325 -9.26 -32.19 -0.38
C LYS A 325 -8.49 -33.11 0.55
N TYR A 326 -7.18 -32.89 0.67
CA TYR A 326 -6.31 -33.65 1.57
C TYR A 326 -6.81 -33.60 3.03
N ALA A 327 -7.03 -32.40 3.57
CA ALA A 327 -7.39 -32.23 4.98
C ALA A 327 -8.77 -32.83 5.30
N SER A 328 -9.71 -32.77 4.35
CA SER A 328 -11.07 -33.32 4.51
C SER A 328 -11.10 -34.85 4.62
N GLU A 329 -10.14 -35.53 3.98
CA GLU A 329 -9.96 -36.99 4.05
C GLU A 329 -9.13 -37.41 5.27
N HIS A 330 -8.37 -36.49 5.87
CA HIS A 330 -7.53 -36.76 7.02
C HIS A 330 -8.31 -36.77 8.35
N VAL A 331 -8.23 -37.88 9.10
CA VAL A 331 -9.03 -38.13 10.32
C VAL A 331 -8.89 -37.00 11.35
N GLY A 332 -7.68 -36.48 11.54
CA GLY A 332 -7.40 -35.43 12.52
C GLY A 332 -7.61 -33.99 12.04
N LEU A 333 -7.70 -33.74 10.72
CA LEU A 333 -7.72 -32.37 10.17
C LEU A 333 -9.09 -31.96 9.61
N LYS A 334 -9.93 -32.94 9.25
CA LYS A 334 -11.23 -32.72 8.61
C LYS A 334 -12.18 -31.81 9.40
N ASN A 335 -11.99 -31.69 10.72
CA ASN A 335 -12.82 -30.85 11.57
C ASN A 335 -12.37 -29.37 11.57
N TYR A 336 -11.14 -29.09 11.15
CA TYR A 336 -10.53 -27.77 11.19
C TYR A 336 -10.54 -27.07 9.82
N VAL A 337 -10.91 -27.77 8.76
CA VAL A 337 -10.89 -27.26 7.39
C VAL A 337 -12.25 -27.48 6.72
N ARG A 338 -12.75 -26.46 6.03
CA ARG A 338 -14.04 -26.47 5.32
C ARG A 338 -13.94 -25.73 3.98
N PRO A 339 -14.79 -26.03 3.00
CA PRO A 339 -14.89 -25.22 1.79
C PRO A 339 -15.46 -23.84 2.10
N ILE A 340 -14.99 -22.81 1.39
CA ILE A 340 -15.47 -21.43 1.50
C ILE A 340 -16.98 -21.34 1.24
N SER A 341 -17.53 -22.13 0.32
CA SER A 341 -18.98 -22.17 0.08
C SER A 341 -19.80 -22.54 1.32
N GLN A 342 -19.22 -23.21 2.31
CA GLN A 342 -19.91 -23.57 3.55
C GLN A 342 -19.93 -22.43 4.58
N LEU A 343 -19.10 -21.40 4.43
CA LEU A 343 -18.92 -20.32 5.40
C LEU A 343 -20.25 -19.71 5.86
N ILE A 344 -21.10 -19.32 4.91
CA ILE A 344 -22.35 -18.64 5.21
C ILE A 344 -23.35 -19.57 5.88
N ASN A 345 -23.37 -20.84 5.49
CA ASN A 345 -24.22 -21.83 6.12
C ASN A 345 -23.81 -22.08 7.58
N ASP A 346 -22.52 -22.13 7.85
CA ASP A 346 -22.02 -22.34 9.21
C ASP A 346 -22.24 -21.12 10.10
N ILE A 347 -22.07 -19.89 9.58
CA ILE A 347 -22.45 -18.68 10.32
C ILE A 347 -23.96 -18.68 10.58
N LYS A 348 -24.80 -18.99 9.58
CA LYS A 348 -26.27 -19.04 9.72
C LYS A 348 -26.72 -20.03 10.79
N LYS A 349 -26.04 -21.18 10.96
CA LYS A 349 -26.35 -22.17 12.02
C LYS A 349 -26.11 -21.64 13.43
N GLU A 350 -25.18 -20.71 13.59
CA GLU A 350 -24.78 -20.17 14.89
C GLU A 350 -25.59 -18.91 15.30
N ILE A 351 -26.15 -18.19 14.32
CA ILE A 351 -26.97 -16.99 14.55
C ILE A 351 -28.48 -17.26 14.58
N LYS A 352 -28.93 -18.36 13.96
CA LYS A 352 -30.30 -18.88 14.08
C LYS A 352 -30.43 -19.71 15.34
#